data_AF-A0A7V4EBX0-F1
#
_entry.id   AF-A0A7V4EBX0-F1
#
_cell.length_a   1.000
_cell.length_b   1.000
_cell.length_c   1.000
_cell.angle_alpha   90.00
_cell.angle_beta   90.00
_cell.angle_gamma   90.00
#
_symmetry.space_group_name_H-M   'P 1'
#
loop_
_entity.id
_entity.type
_entity.pdbx_description
1 polymer ?
#
loop_
_entity_poly.entity_id
_entity_poly.type
_entity_poly.pdbx_seq_one_letter_code
_entity_poly.pdbx_strand_id
1 'polypeptide(L)'
;MGREKILQSVKSEIPSVDKILEEAWNELKFTRNFVKKCFGSALILFEEKANEIYRDYEKKALVKLSEYWIELQKEEIKRRLKETVEQEDWENFIEKASEIFSEFGKLVQDFEKDMGNKRKARGGKSFEKIVLKLLNFIGVKCEVPR
;
A
#
# COMPACT_ATOMS: atom_id res chain seq x y z
N MET A 1 -6.89 10.05 20.00
CA MET A 1 -6.88 10.45 18.58
C MET A 1 -7.78 9.46 17.83
N GLY A 2 -8.77 9.91 17.07
CA GLY A 2 -9.77 9.01 16.47
C GLY A 2 -9.18 8.04 15.42
N ARG A 3 -9.67 6.80 15.42
CA ARG A 3 -9.25 5.69 14.55
C ARG A 3 -9.14 6.05 13.06
N GLU A 4 -10.07 6.87 12.57
CA GLU A 4 -10.09 7.36 11.18
C GLU A 4 -8.91 8.28 10.83
N LYS A 5 -8.42 9.11 11.77
CA LYS A 5 -7.29 10.03 11.51
C LYS A 5 -5.99 9.26 11.27
N ILE A 6 -5.79 8.15 11.97
CA ILE A 6 -4.60 7.29 11.80
C ILE A 6 -4.62 6.66 10.41
N LEU A 7 -5.78 6.08 10.03
CA LEU A 7 -5.95 5.48 8.71
C LEU A 7 -5.75 6.51 7.60
N GLN A 8 -6.26 7.73 7.75
CA GLN A 8 -6.03 8.79 6.75
C GLN A 8 -4.56 9.21 6.65
N SER A 9 -3.88 9.38 7.80
CA SER A 9 -2.45 9.73 7.83
C SER A 9 -1.61 8.66 7.11
N VAL A 10 -1.81 7.39 7.45
CA VAL A 10 -1.07 6.27 6.84
C VAL A 10 -1.38 6.16 5.34
N LYS A 11 -2.63 6.36 4.93
CA LYS A 11 -3.04 6.35 3.51
C LYS A 11 -2.41 7.47 2.69
N SER A 12 -2.10 8.62 3.31
CA SER A 12 -1.51 9.78 2.63
C SER A 12 -0.05 9.58 2.27
N GLU A 13 0.61 8.60 2.89
CA GLU A 13 2.00 8.26 2.59
C GLU A 13 2.16 7.46 1.30
N ILE A 14 1.09 6.79 0.85
CA ILE A 14 1.11 6.08 -0.43
C ILE A 14 1.02 7.14 -1.53
N PRO A 15 2.06 7.26 -2.37
CA PRO A 15 2.08 8.27 -3.41
C PRO A 15 1.00 8.05 -4.46
N SER A 16 0.67 9.13 -5.17
CA SER A 16 -0.24 9.07 -6.31
C SER A 16 0.23 8.09 -7.39
N VAL A 17 -0.72 7.59 -8.18
CA VAL A 17 -0.42 6.71 -9.32
C VAL A 17 0.63 7.31 -10.26
N ASP A 18 0.54 8.61 -10.55
CA ASP A 18 1.48 9.28 -11.46
C ASP A 18 2.92 9.21 -10.95
N LYS A 19 3.14 9.53 -9.67
CA LYS A 19 4.46 9.46 -9.05
C LYS A 19 5.05 8.04 -9.08
N ILE A 20 4.23 7.01 -8.83
CA ILE A 20 4.67 5.60 -8.91
C ILE A 20 5.05 5.23 -10.35
N LEU A 21 4.27 5.68 -11.34
CA LEU A 21 4.57 5.43 -12.75
C LEU A 21 5.83 6.19 -13.21
N GLU A 22 6.12 7.36 -12.65
CA GLU A 22 7.37 8.07 -12.90
C GLU A 22 8.57 7.37 -12.28
N GLU A 23 8.47 6.92 -11.02
CA GLU A 23 9.51 6.13 -10.36
C GLU A 23 9.82 4.85 -11.16
N ALA A 24 8.79 4.08 -11.52
CA ALA A 24 8.95 2.88 -12.33
C ALA A 24 9.59 3.17 -13.71
N TRP A 25 9.19 4.27 -14.36
CA TRP A 25 9.77 4.68 -15.64
C TRP A 25 11.26 4.98 -15.54
N ASN A 26 11.66 5.71 -14.50
CA ASN A 26 13.04 6.11 -14.27
C ASN A 26 13.95 4.90 -13.93
N GLU A 27 13.40 3.88 -13.29
CA GLU A 27 14.12 2.63 -13.00
C GLU A 27 14.30 1.74 -14.23
N LEU A 28 13.25 1.59 -15.05
CA LEU A 28 13.25 0.66 -16.20
C LEU A 28 14.14 1.13 -17.35
N LYS A 29 14.40 2.43 -17.45
CA LYS A 29 15.33 3.04 -18.44
C LYS A 29 15.13 2.48 -19.85
N PHE A 30 13.88 2.38 -20.29
CA PHE A 30 13.55 1.79 -21.59
C PHE A 30 14.25 2.50 -22.76
N THR A 31 14.67 1.71 -23.74
CA THR A 31 15.15 2.25 -25.02
C THR A 31 14.01 2.30 -26.03
N ARG A 32 13.99 3.32 -26.89
CA ARG A 32 12.96 3.44 -27.95
C ARG A 32 12.87 2.21 -28.84
N ASN A 33 14.01 1.61 -29.17
CA ASN A 33 14.08 0.42 -30.01
C ASN A 33 13.41 -0.79 -29.35
N PHE A 34 13.64 -0.98 -28.04
CA PHE A 34 13.00 -2.04 -27.26
C PHE A 34 11.49 -1.86 -27.22
N VAL A 35 10.99 -0.67 -26.88
CA VAL A 35 9.53 -0.42 -26.80
C VAL A 35 8.87 -0.59 -28.16
N LYS A 36 9.53 -0.19 -29.26
CA LYS A 36 8.97 -0.33 -30.61
C LYS A 36 8.89 -1.79 -31.07
N LYS A 37 9.89 -2.61 -30.75
CA LYS A 37 9.95 -4.03 -31.17
C LYS A 37 9.19 -4.96 -30.22
N CYS A 38 9.17 -4.65 -28.93
CA CYS A 38 8.66 -5.51 -27.86
C CYS A 38 7.66 -4.74 -26.97
N PHE A 39 6.67 -4.07 -27.59
CA PHE A 39 5.73 -3.20 -26.86
C PHE A 39 4.98 -3.93 -25.74
N GLY A 40 4.48 -5.14 -26.01
CA GLY A 40 3.77 -5.95 -25.01
C GLY A 40 4.65 -6.30 -23.80
N SER A 41 5.92 -6.66 -24.04
CA SER A 41 6.88 -6.92 -22.96
C SER A 41 7.20 -5.66 -22.18
N ALA A 42 7.37 -4.51 -22.85
CA ALA A 42 7.59 -3.24 -22.19
C ALA A 42 6.40 -2.83 -21.30
N LEU A 43 5.17 -3.09 -21.75
CA LEU A 43 3.94 -2.85 -21.00
C LEU A 43 3.89 -3.70 -19.72
N ILE A 44 4.12 -5.02 -19.84
CA ILE A 44 4.12 -5.95 -18.69
C ILE A 44 5.20 -5.55 -17.68
N LEU A 45 6.44 -5.32 -18.13
CA LEU A 45 7.54 -4.93 -17.25
C LEU A 45 7.27 -3.62 -16.52
N PHE A 46 6.61 -2.66 -17.19
CA PHE A 46 6.23 -1.39 -16.57
C PHE A 46 5.16 -1.61 -15.51
N GLU A 47 4.10 -2.37 -15.82
CA GLU A 47 3.06 -2.67 -14.83
C GLU A 47 3.63 -3.41 -13.61
N GLU A 48 4.46 -4.44 -13.83
CA GLU A 48 5.09 -5.23 -12.78
C GLU A 48 5.93 -4.35 -11.85
N LYS A 49 6.78 -3.47 -12.42
CA LYS A 49 7.61 -2.56 -11.64
C LYS A 49 6.78 -1.54 -10.86
N ALA A 50 5.76 -0.96 -11.48
CA ALA A 50 4.85 -0.04 -10.80
C ALA A 50 4.09 -0.73 -9.65
N ASN A 51 3.75 -2.01 -9.82
CA ASN A 51 3.11 -2.81 -8.78
C ASN A 51 4.06 -3.14 -7.63
N GLU A 52 5.33 -3.46 -7.93
CA GLU A 52 6.39 -3.68 -6.94
C GLU A 52 6.59 -2.44 -6.05
N ILE A 53 6.81 -1.28 -6.66
CA ILE A 53 7.00 -0.01 -5.94
C ILE A 53 5.81 0.29 -5.03
N TYR A 54 4.60 0.13 -5.54
CA TYR A 54 3.39 0.33 -4.74
C TYR A 54 3.29 -0.64 -3.55
N ARG A 55 3.63 -1.92 -3.74
CA ARG A 55 3.64 -2.90 -2.65
C ARG A 55 4.63 -2.52 -1.56
N ASP A 56 5.76 -1.93 -1.92
CA ASP A 56 6.73 -1.47 -0.92
C ASP A 56 6.22 -0.26 -0.13
N TYR A 57 5.48 0.65 -0.78
CA TYR A 57 4.75 1.70 -0.05
C TYR A 57 3.63 1.13 0.83
N GLU A 58 2.87 0.12 0.38
CA GLU A 58 1.85 -0.55 1.21
C GLU A 58 2.48 -1.19 2.46
N LYS A 59 3.61 -1.88 2.30
CA LYS A 59 4.35 -2.47 3.44
C LYS A 59 4.80 -1.40 4.44
N LYS A 60 5.40 -0.31 3.96
CA LYS A 60 5.83 0.81 4.82
C LYS A 60 4.66 1.45 5.55
N ALA A 61 3.53 1.62 4.87
CA ALA A 61 2.30 2.13 5.45
C ALA A 61 1.76 1.20 6.55
N LEU A 62 1.80 -0.12 6.35
CA LEU A 62 1.39 -1.10 7.36
C LEU A 62 2.31 -1.09 8.60
N VAL A 63 3.63 -0.99 8.40
CA VAL A 63 4.59 -0.86 9.50
C VAL A 63 4.27 0.38 10.33
N LYS A 64 4.07 1.53 9.68
CA LYS A 64 3.68 2.76 10.38
C LYS A 64 2.32 2.69 11.07
N LEU A 65 1.35 2.00 10.47
CA LEU A 65 0.06 1.76 11.14
C LEU A 65 0.26 1.00 12.46
N SER A 66 1.18 0.03 12.45
CA SER A 66 1.56 -0.76 13.62
C SER A 66 2.27 0.12 14.66
N GLU A 67 3.24 0.95 14.25
CA GLU A 67 3.95 1.90 15.12
C GLU A 67 2.98 2.91 15.75
N TYR A 68 2.12 3.54 14.95
CA TYR A 68 1.11 4.48 15.47
C TYR A 68 0.14 3.80 16.43
N TRP A 69 -0.29 2.58 16.12
CA TRP A 69 -1.13 1.81 17.04
C TRP A 69 -0.39 1.57 18.36
N ILE A 70 0.88 1.17 18.36
CA ILE A 70 1.67 1.00 19.59
C ILE A 70 1.82 2.33 20.36
N GLU A 71 2.07 3.44 19.66
CA GLU A 71 2.29 4.75 20.29
C GLU A 71 1.04 5.35 20.93
N LEU A 72 -0.14 5.04 20.42
CA LEU A 72 -1.42 5.46 20.99
C LEU A 72 -1.72 4.81 22.33
N GLN A 73 -0.99 3.76 22.68
CA GLN A 73 -1.40 2.79 23.68
C GLN A 73 -0.57 2.88 24.97
N LYS A 74 0.10 4.02 25.18
CA LYS A 74 1.23 4.15 26.11
C LYS A 74 0.95 3.88 27.59
N GLU A 75 -0.25 4.11 28.11
CA GLU A 75 -0.59 3.78 29.51
C GLU A 75 -1.64 2.69 29.61
N GLU A 76 -2.68 2.75 28.78
CA GLU A 76 -3.81 1.84 28.89
C GLU A 76 -3.48 0.40 28.46
N ILE A 77 -2.78 0.19 27.33
CA ILE A 77 -2.33 -1.15 26.94
C ILE A 77 -1.16 -1.62 27.78
N LYS A 78 -0.25 -0.74 28.22
CA LYS A 78 0.79 -1.19 29.15
C LYS A 78 0.18 -1.74 30.43
N ARG A 79 -0.85 -1.07 30.96
CA ARG A 79 -1.63 -1.57 32.10
C ARG A 79 -2.35 -2.88 31.76
N ARG A 80 -3.10 -2.94 30.65
CA ARG A 80 -3.82 -4.15 30.23
C ARG A 80 -2.87 -5.34 29.96
N LEU A 81 -1.70 -5.11 29.36
CA LEU A 81 -0.67 -6.13 29.14
C LEU A 81 -0.06 -6.57 30.46
N LYS A 82 0.22 -5.65 31.40
CA LYS A 82 0.68 -6.02 32.75
C LYS A 82 -0.35 -6.90 33.47
N GLU A 83 -1.60 -6.46 33.52
CA GLU A 83 -2.72 -7.20 34.12
C GLU A 83 -2.95 -8.56 33.44
N THR A 84 -2.66 -8.67 32.15
CA THR A 84 -2.75 -9.91 31.38
C THR A 84 -1.58 -10.85 31.68
N VAL A 85 -0.34 -10.34 31.76
CA VAL A 85 0.86 -11.14 32.05
C VAL A 85 0.91 -11.60 33.50
N GLU A 86 0.28 -10.87 34.42
CA GLU A 86 0.14 -11.25 35.82
C GLU A 86 -0.93 -12.35 36.06
N GLN A 87 -1.61 -12.83 35.00
CA GLN A 87 -2.53 -13.96 35.10
C GLN A 87 -1.73 -15.28 35.22
N GLU A 88 -2.02 -16.07 36.26
CA GLU A 88 -1.44 -17.41 36.42
C GLU A 88 -2.12 -18.45 35.52
N ASP A 89 -3.34 -18.18 35.06
CA ASP A 89 -4.09 -19.05 34.17
C ASP A 89 -3.82 -18.75 32.70
N TRP A 90 -3.39 -19.79 31.98
CA TRP A 90 -3.00 -19.74 30.58
C TRP A 90 -4.16 -19.47 29.64
N GLU A 91 -5.36 -19.98 29.93
CA GLU A 91 -6.55 -19.72 29.09
C GLU A 91 -6.98 -18.25 29.18
N ASN A 92 -7.06 -17.70 30.40
CA ASN A 92 -7.36 -16.30 30.64
C ASN A 92 -6.29 -15.35 30.06
N PHE A 93 -5.01 -15.74 30.08
CA PHE A 93 -3.95 -15.00 29.40
C PHE A 93 -4.19 -14.92 27.89
N ILE A 94 -4.48 -16.06 27.24
CA ILE A 94 -4.72 -16.12 25.79
C ILE A 94 -5.93 -15.26 25.40
N GLU A 95 -7.02 -15.33 26.16
CA GLU A 95 -8.25 -14.58 25.88
C GLU A 95 -7.98 -13.07 25.91
N LYS A 96 -7.40 -12.56 27.01
CA LYS A 96 -7.11 -11.12 27.16
C LYS A 96 -6.07 -10.61 26.18
N ALA A 97 -5.03 -11.40 25.89
CA ALA A 97 -4.06 -11.07 24.85
C ALA A 97 -4.76 -10.99 23.48
N SER A 98 -5.63 -11.95 23.17
CA SER A 98 -6.40 -11.96 21.92
C SER A 98 -7.31 -10.75 21.79
N GLU A 99 -7.92 -10.26 22.86
CA GLU A 99 -8.71 -9.02 22.85
C GLU A 99 -7.86 -7.81 22.48
N ILE A 100 -6.69 -7.66 23.11
CA ILE A 100 -5.74 -6.57 22.85
C ILE A 100 -5.32 -6.57 21.38
N PHE A 101 -5.03 -7.75 20.82
CA PHE A 101 -4.68 -7.89 19.41
C PHE A 101 -5.89 -7.82 18.48
N SER A 102 -7.12 -8.07 18.95
CA SER A 102 -8.33 -7.97 18.13
C SER A 102 -8.60 -6.54 17.65
N GLU A 103 -8.28 -5.54 18.49
CA GLU A 103 -8.42 -4.13 18.15
C GLU A 103 -7.47 -3.74 17.02
N PHE A 104 -6.23 -4.21 17.09
CA PHE A 104 -5.25 -4.07 16.01
C PHE A 104 -5.67 -4.86 14.77
N GLY A 105 -6.18 -6.08 14.93
CA GLY A 105 -6.66 -6.91 13.84
C GLY A 105 -7.77 -6.23 13.02
N LYS A 106 -8.73 -5.58 13.70
CA LYS A 106 -9.77 -4.80 13.01
C LYS A 106 -9.18 -3.59 12.26
N LEU A 107 -8.17 -2.92 12.83
CA LEU A 107 -7.47 -1.82 12.16
C LEU A 107 -6.75 -2.27 10.87
N VAL A 108 -6.08 -3.42 10.92
CA VAL A 108 -5.41 -4.02 9.76
C VAL A 108 -6.44 -4.43 8.70
N GLN A 109 -7.58 -5.02 9.11
CA GLN A 109 -8.65 -5.38 8.18
C GLN A 109 -9.24 -4.17 7.45
N ASP A 110 -9.50 -3.07 8.17
CA ASP A 110 -9.99 -1.83 7.58
C ASP A 110 -8.98 -1.25 6.58
N PHE A 111 -7.69 -1.26 6.95
CA PHE A 111 -6.61 -0.84 6.06
C PHE A 111 -6.55 -1.70 4.79
N GLU A 112 -6.55 -3.03 4.90
CA GLU A 112 -6.51 -3.95 3.76
C GLU A 112 -7.73 -3.82 2.84
N LYS A 113 -8.92 -3.61 3.41
CA LYS A 113 -10.13 -3.36 2.63
C LYS A 113 -9.98 -2.12 1.76
N ASP A 114 -9.49 -1.03 2.35
CA ASP A 114 -9.29 0.23 1.63
C ASP A 114 -8.16 0.13 0.60
N MET A 115 -7.08 -0.57 0.92
CA MET A 115 -6.00 -0.85 -0.02
C MET A 115 -6.47 -1.72 -1.19
N GLY A 116 -7.30 -2.72 -0.93
CA GLY A 116 -7.96 -3.53 -1.96
C GLY A 116 -8.78 -2.68 -2.95
N ASN A 117 -9.55 -1.73 -2.44
CA ASN A 117 -10.33 -0.80 -3.27
C ASN A 117 -9.42 0.12 -4.10
N LYS A 118 -8.35 0.66 -3.49
CA LYS A 118 -7.36 1.48 -4.19
C LYS A 118 -6.64 0.69 -5.29
N ARG A 119 -6.26 -0.57 -5.05
CA ARG A 119 -5.63 -1.46 -6.04
C ARG A 119 -6.51 -1.63 -7.28
N LYS A 120 -7.82 -1.88 -7.08
CA LYS A 120 -8.79 -2.01 -8.18
C LYS A 120 -8.94 -0.71 -8.99
N ALA A 121 -9.11 0.43 -8.30
CA ALA A 121 -9.23 1.73 -8.96
C ALA A 121 -7.94 2.15 -9.69
N ARG A 122 -6.78 1.77 -9.16
CA ARG A 122 -5.47 2.02 -9.76
C ARG A 122 -5.25 1.20 -11.02
N GLY A 123 -5.57 -0.09 -11.03
CA GLY A 123 -5.22 -1.00 -12.14
C GLY A 123 -5.63 -0.46 -13.51
N GLY A 124 -6.90 -0.07 -13.67
CA GLY A 124 -7.40 0.51 -14.92
C GLY A 124 -6.69 1.82 -15.30
N LYS A 125 -6.58 2.77 -14.36
CA LYS A 125 -5.92 4.06 -14.62
C LYS A 125 -4.42 3.94 -14.89
N SER A 126 -3.73 3.02 -14.21
CA SER A 126 -2.32 2.76 -14.43
C SER A 126 -2.09 2.20 -15.83
N PHE A 127 -2.91 1.24 -16.24
CA PHE A 127 -2.82 0.65 -17.57
C PHE A 127 -2.96 1.70 -18.68
N GLU A 128 -4.02 2.52 -18.63
CA GLU A 128 -4.26 3.60 -19.60
C GLU A 128 -3.07 4.57 -19.69
N LYS A 129 -2.55 5.00 -18.52
CA LYS A 129 -1.41 5.92 -18.45
C LYS A 129 -0.11 5.30 -18.97
N ILE A 130 0.15 4.03 -18.69
CA ILE A 130 1.33 3.32 -19.18
C ILE A 130 1.27 3.21 -20.70
N VAL A 131 0.13 2.80 -21.27
CA VAL A 131 -0.05 2.69 -22.72
C VAL A 131 0.18 4.04 -23.40
N LEU A 132 -0.44 5.10 -22.89
CA LEU A 132 -0.21 6.47 -23.38
C LEU A 132 1.27 6.86 -23.35
N LYS A 133 1.96 6.58 -22.23
CA LYS A 133 3.37 6.94 -22.04
C LYS A 133 4.28 6.17 -23.01
N LEU A 134 4.04 4.88 -23.22
CA LEU A 134 4.82 4.06 -24.15
C LEU A 134 4.59 4.47 -25.61
N LEU A 135 3.35 4.74 -26.01
CA LEU A 135 3.00 5.20 -27.36
C LEU A 135 3.64 6.55 -27.70
N ASN A 136 3.49 7.53 -26.80
CA ASN A 136 4.14 8.83 -26.93
C ASN A 136 5.67 8.70 -26.98
N PHE A 137 6.26 7.79 -26.19
CA PHE A 137 7.70 7.56 -26.17
C PHE A 137 8.25 7.03 -27.51
N ILE A 138 7.48 6.21 -28.23
CA ILE A 138 7.84 5.73 -29.58
C ILE A 138 7.39 6.67 -30.71
N GLY A 139 6.84 7.84 -30.37
CA GLY A 139 6.46 8.89 -31.32
C GLY A 139 5.06 8.75 -31.92
N VAL A 140 4.21 7.88 -31.37
CA VAL A 140 2.80 7.79 -31.75
C VAL A 140 2.02 8.86 -30.98
N LYS A 141 1.36 9.77 -31.69
CA LYS A 141 0.49 10.79 -31.07
C LYS A 141 -0.82 10.13 -30.64
N CYS A 142 -1.16 10.24 -29.36
CA CYS A 142 -2.40 9.71 -28.80
C CYS A 142 -2.85 10.52 -27.58
N GLU A 143 -4.14 10.47 -27.27
CA GLU A 143 -4.77 11.14 -26.13
C GLU A 143 -5.65 10.15 -25.38
N VAL A 144 -5.88 10.38 -24.08
CA VAL A 144 -6.82 9.59 -23.28
C VAL A 144 -8.23 10.16 -23.51
N PRO A 145 -9.24 9.33 -23.83
CA PRO A 145 -10.63 9.79 -23.95
C PRO A 145 -11.07 10.50 -22.66
N ARG A 146 -11.77 11.63 -22.82
CA ARG A 146 -12.31 12.41 -21.69
C ARG A 146 -13.64 11.84 -21.20
#